data_AF-A0A815WEC1-F1
#
_entry.id   AF-A0A815WEC1-F1
#
_cell.length_a   1.000
_cell.length_b   1.000
_cell.length_c   1.000
_cell.angle_alpha   90.00
_cell.angle_beta   90.00
_cell.angle_gamma   90.00
#
_symmetry.space_group_name_H-M   'P 1'
#
loop_
_entity.id
_entity.type
_entity.pdbx_description
1 polymer ?
#
loop_
_entity_poly.entity_id
_entity_poly.type
_entity_poly.pdbx_seq_one_letter_code
_entity_poly.pdbx_strand_id
1 'polypeptide(L)'
;MIPRDGALTALARFCVKYCYQGKIGTFTVDHIMKMARLILDTNYFAYNDKYYKQIRGGAMGSAFTQVLANIYLMEWEQDLIEHQIEHHEVYRGYIDGISMTTNKSIDEINVELEKAKRKDINIKIEPTISKSVHYLDITITNENGQLRTYMFHKPTAEPYILPYKSDHPRHMHRNIVYAALLRAARICSHVNDFNSECVRIDLSLLLNGYPPHFITQQFNRFFYLNNRLSILQQINEQVYSRLHHNLLYQPTLREKKFQAMMEDPIKTPLVL
;
A
#
# COMPACT_ATOMS: atom_id res chain seq x y z
N MET A 1 -19.91 -4.85 0.25
CA MET A 1 -19.50 -5.95 1.16
C MET A 1 -19.65 -7.26 0.42
N ILE A 2 -18.56 -8.03 0.37
CA ILE A 2 -18.48 -9.29 -0.36
C ILE A 2 -19.46 -10.32 0.24
N PRO A 3 -20.26 -11.02 -0.58
CA PRO A 3 -21.18 -12.05 -0.11
C PRO A 3 -20.39 -13.25 0.42
N ARG A 4 -20.91 -13.90 1.48
CA ARG A 4 -20.21 -15.00 2.16
C ARG A 4 -19.98 -16.20 1.25
N ASP A 5 -21.03 -16.62 0.56
CA ASP A 5 -20.95 -17.78 -0.34
C ASP A 5 -20.00 -17.50 -1.50
N GLY A 6 -20.01 -16.28 -2.03
CA GLY A 6 -19.05 -15.83 -3.03
C GLY A 6 -17.61 -15.87 -2.51
N ALA A 7 -17.36 -15.32 -1.31
CA ALA A 7 -16.04 -15.34 -0.67
C ALA A 7 -15.54 -16.77 -0.40
N LEU A 8 -16.40 -17.65 0.10
CA LEU A 8 -16.05 -19.06 0.34
C LEU A 8 -15.78 -19.81 -0.95
N THR A 9 -16.54 -19.52 -2.01
CA THR A 9 -16.31 -20.12 -3.34
C THR A 9 -14.97 -19.68 -3.92
N ALA A 10 -14.67 -18.39 -3.85
CA ALA A 10 -13.38 -17.84 -4.27
C ALA A 10 -12.22 -18.44 -3.45
N LEU A 11 -12.38 -18.55 -2.12
CA LEU A 11 -11.40 -19.23 -1.26
C LEU A 11 -11.20 -20.69 -1.66
N ALA A 12 -12.27 -21.44 -1.93
CA ALA A 12 -12.15 -22.84 -2.34
C ALA A 12 -11.36 -22.98 -3.64
N ARG A 13 -11.66 -22.15 -4.66
CA ARG A 13 -10.91 -22.12 -5.92
C ARG A 13 -9.46 -21.74 -5.72
N PHE A 14 -9.20 -20.71 -4.92
CA PHE A 14 -7.85 -20.30 -4.54
C PHE A 14 -7.09 -21.46 -3.91
N CYS A 15 -7.69 -22.12 -2.92
CA CYS A 15 -7.05 -23.22 -2.23
C CYS A 15 -6.73 -24.40 -3.15
N VAL A 16 -7.66 -24.77 -4.04
CA VAL A 16 -7.42 -25.82 -5.03
C VAL A 16 -6.28 -25.45 -5.98
N LYS A 17 -6.27 -24.21 -6.47
CA LYS A 17 -5.25 -23.70 -7.40
C LYS A 17 -3.84 -23.71 -6.81
N TYR A 18 -3.70 -23.38 -5.52
CA TYR A 18 -2.40 -23.16 -4.87
C TYR A 18 -2.01 -24.26 -3.86
N CYS A 19 -2.80 -25.33 -3.72
CA CYS A 19 -2.43 -26.43 -2.85
C CYS A 19 -1.30 -27.28 -3.43
N TYR A 20 -0.46 -27.82 -2.55
CA TYR A 20 0.48 -28.89 -2.87
C TYR A 20 0.00 -30.16 -2.17
N GLN A 21 -0.28 -31.22 -2.94
CA GLN A 21 -0.84 -32.47 -2.42
C GLN A 21 -2.11 -32.27 -1.56
N GLY A 22 -2.98 -31.34 -1.95
CA GLY A 22 -4.23 -31.05 -1.25
C GLY A 22 -4.06 -30.25 0.07
N LYS A 23 -2.88 -29.66 0.29
CA LYS A 23 -2.56 -28.87 1.48
C LYS A 23 -2.03 -27.48 1.13
N ILE A 24 -2.24 -26.54 2.04
CA ILE A 24 -1.57 -25.24 2.07
C ILE A 24 -0.83 -25.16 3.41
N GLY A 25 0.51 -25.13 3.34
CA GLY A 25 1.33 -25.38 4.51
C GLY A 25 1.01 -26.77 5.09
N THR A 26 0.61 -26.82 6.36
CA THR A 26 0.29 -28.06 7.07
C THR A 26 -1.19 -28.46 7.00
N PHE A 27 -2.08 -27.55 6.59
CA PHE A 27 -3.53 -27.77 6.64
C PHE A 27 -4.07 -28.28 5.31
N THR A 28 -5.01 -29.24 5.36
CA THR A 28 -5.75 -29.66 4.17
C THR A 28 -6.75 -28.57 3.77
N VAL A 29 -7.10 -28.53 2.49
CA VAL A 29 -8.13 -27.59 1.98
C VAL A 29 -9.45 -27.72 2.76
N ASP A 30 -9.88 -28.94 3.09
CA ASP A 30 -11.10 -29.17 3.88
C ASP A 30 -11.04 -28.51 5.27
N HIS A 31 -9.92 -28.61 5.98
CA HIS A 31 -9.76 -27.95 7.28
C HIS A 31 -9.82 -26.44 7.16
N ILE A 32 -9.16 -25.87 6.14
CA ILE A 32 -9.19 -24.43 5.86
C ILE A 32 -10.62 -23.97 5.60
N MET A 33 -11.37 -24.70 4.77
CA MET A 33 -12.76 -24.39 4.45
C MET A 33 -13.69 -24.50 5.67
N LYS A 34 -13.49 -25.50 6.54
CA LYS A 34 -14.25 -25.63 7.80
C LYS A 34 -14.01 -24.46 8.75
N MET A 35 -12.74 -24.06 8.92
CA MET A 35 -12.39 -22.89 9.75
C MET A 35 -12.96 -21.60 9.16
N ALA A 36 -12.88 -21.43 7.84
CA ALA A 36 -13.44 -20.27 7.15
C ALA A 36 -14.96 -20.12 7.39
N ARG A 37 -15.70 -21.23 7.23
CA ARG A 37 -17.15 -21.25 7.51
C ARG A 37 -17.43 -20.92 8.97
N LEU A 38 -16.71 -21.53 9.91
CA LEU A 38 -16.87 -21.25 11.33
C LEU A 38 -16.72 -19.76 11.64
N ILE A 39 -15.67 -19.11 11.13
CA ILE A 39 -15.42 -17.67 11.35
C ILE A 39 -16.55 -16.82 10.77
N LEU A 40 -17.01 -17.13 9.55
CA LEU A 40 -18.09 -16.35 8.92
C LEU A 40 -19.45 -16.60 9.59
N ASP A 41 -19.73 -17.83 10.03
CA ASP A 41 -21.00 -18.21 10.65
C ASP A 41 -21.15 -17.72 12.09
N THR A 42 -20.03 -17.47 12.77
CA THR A 42 -19.97 -17.00 14.16
C THR A 42 -19.73 -15.49 14.29
N ASN A 43 -19.92 -14.74 13.22
CA ASN A 43 -19.74 -13.30 13.22
C ASN A 43 -20.93 -12.56 13.88
N TYR A 44 -20.92 -12.55 15.22
CA TYR A 44 -21.89 -11.86 16.08
C TYR A 44 -21.26 -10.63 16.74
N PHE A 45 -22.04 -9.58 16.94
CA PHE A 45 -21.64 -8.40 17.70
C PHE A 45 -22.79 -7.85 18.54
N ALA A 46 -22.46 -7.12 19.60
CA ALA A 46 -23.45 -6.45 20.45
C ALA A 46 -23.49 -4.95 20.13
N TYR A 47 -24.68 -4.40 20.04
CA TYR A 47 -24.92 -2.96 19.87
C TYR A 47 -26.24 -2.58 20.54
N ASN A 48 -26.26 -1.52 21.35
CA ASN A 48 -27.43 -1.09 22.12
C ASN A 48 -28.14 -2.25 22.85
N ASP A 49 -27.38 -3.01 23.63
CA ASP A 49 -27.84 -4.17 24.43
C ASP A 49 -28.56 -5.26 23.63
N LYS A 50 -28.34 -5.31 22.30
CA LYS A 50 -28.88 -6.32 21.40
C LYS A 50 -27.75 -7.05 20.68
N TYR A 51 -27.97 -8.34 20.43
CA TYR A 51 -27.05 -9.18 19.66
C TYR A 51 -27.47 -9.23 18.21
N TYR A 52 -26.50 -9.03 17.32
CA TYR A 52 -26.68 -9.05 15.88
C TYR A 52 -25.75 -10.07 15.26
N LYS A 53 -26.25 -10.79 14.27
CA LYS A 53 -25.43 -11.61 13.36
C LYS A 53 -25.20 -10.80 12.10
N GLN A 54 -23.95 -10.54 11.76
CA GLN A 54 -23.67 -10.04 10.41
C GLN A 54 -24.06 -11.16 9.42
N ILE A 55 -24.78 -10.85 8.35
CA ILE A 55 -25.21 -11.86 7.36
C ILE A 55 -24.53 -11.69 5.99
N ARG A 56 -23.93 -10.52 5.74
CA ARG A 56 -23.19 -10.20 4.52
C ARG A 56 -21.84 -9.58 4.88
N GLY A 57 -20.77 -10.03 4.22
CA GLY A 57 -19.40 -9.69 4.60
C GLY A 57 -18.92 -10.39 5.87
N GLY A 58 -17.69 -10.04 6.26
CA GLY A 58 -17.09 -10.40 7.54
C GLY A 58 -16.87 -9.18 8.45
N ALA A 59 -16.40 -9.42 9.66
CA ALA A 59 -16.18 -8.38 10.65
C ALA A 59 -15.06 -7.44 10.18
N MET A 60 -15.32 -6.13 10.25
CA MET A 60 -14.27 -5.14 10.04
C MET A 60 -13.17 -5.32 11.10
N GLY A 61 -11.91 -5.26 10.68
CA GLY A 61 -10.76 -5.51 11.57
C GLY A 61 -10.39 -7.00 11.73
N SER A 62 -11.17 -7.94 11.19
CA SER A 62 -10.77 -9.34 11.13
C SER A 62 -9.71 -9.54 10.05
N ALA A 63 -8.50 -9.97 10.46
CA ALA A 63 -7.41 -10.30 9.54
C ALA A 63 -7.84 -11.35 8.49
N PHE A 64 -8.62 -12.35 8.91
CA PHE A 64 -9.14 -13.37 7.99
C PHE A 64 -10.13 -12.79 6.97
N THR A 65 -11.01 -11.87 7.40
CA THR A 65 -11.96 -11.21 6.48
C THR A 65 -11.21 -10.38 5.43
N GLN A 66 -10.12 -9.72 5.80
CA GLN A 66 -9.28 -8.99 4.85
C GLN A 66 -8.63 -9.93 3.83
N VAL A 67 -8.10 -11.07 4.27
CA VAL A 67 -7.52 -12.09 3.38
C VAL A 67 -8.59 -12.62 2.40
N LEU A 68 -9.79 -12.93 2.89
CA LEU A 68 -10.90 -13.35 2.04
C LEU A 68 -11.28 -12.29 1.02
N ALA A 69 -11.31 -11.01 1.42
CA ALA A 69 -11.60 -9.92 0.51
C ALA A 69 -10.55 -9.80 -0.61
N ASN A 70 -9.28 -9.93 -0.26
CA ASN A 70 -8.18 -9.92 -1.22
C ASN A 70 -8.28 -11.10 -2.19
N ILE A 71 -8.60 -12.32 -1.72
CA ILE A 71 -8.75 -13.50 -2.59
C ILE A 71 -9.92 -13.31 -3.56
N TYR A 72 -11.04 -12.78 -3.07
CA TYR A 72 -12.22 -12.51 -3.90
C TYR A 72 -11.93 -11.44 -4.97
N LEU A 73 -11.27 -10.34 -4.58
CA LEU A 73 -10.87 -9.29 -5.51
C LEU A 73 -9.83 -9.79 -6.52
N MET A 74 -8.85 -10.59 -6.10
CA MET A 74 -7.83 -11.14 -6.98
C MET A 74 -8.45 -11.93 -8.14
N GLU A 75 -9.49 -12.74 -7.88
CA GLU A 75 -10.20 -13.46 -8.95
C GLU A 75 -10.91 -12.49 -9.92
N TRP A 76 -11.49 -11.41 -9.40
CA TRP A 76 -12.12 -10.38 -10.22
C TRP A 76 -11.09 -9.55 -11.03
N GLU A 77 -9.92 -9.27 -10.45
CA GLU A 77 -8.84 -8.46 -11.03
C GLU A 77 -7.99 -9.21 -12.06
N GLN A 78 -8.06 -10.55 -12.10
CA GLN A 78 -7.14 -11.39 -12.88
C GLN A 78 -7.01 -10.97 -14.35
N ASP A 79 -8.14 -10.78 -15.06
CA ASP A 79 -8.12 -10.39 -16.48
C ASP A 79 -7.48 -9.01 -16.69
N LEU A 80 -7.68 -8.08 -15.73
CA LEU A 80 -7.06 -6.75 -15.77
C LEU A 80 -5.56 -6.87 -15.57
N ILE A 81 -5.11 -7.69 -14.62
CA ILE A 81 -3.69 -7.91 -14.35
C ILE A 81 -3.00 -8.54 -15.57
N GLU A 82 -3.60 -9.56 -16.17
CA GLU A 82 -3.06 -10.25 -17.34
C GLU A 82 -2.93 -9.30 -18.53
N HIS A 83 -3.96 -8.50 -18.80
CA HIS A 83 -3.93 -7.46 -19.83
C HIS A 83 -2.79 -6.46 -19.61
N GLN A 84 -2.63 -5.98 -18.37
CA GLN A 84 -1.60 -4.99 -18.05
C GLN A 84 -0.18 -5.55 -18.25
N ILE A 85 0.03 -6.82 -17.89
CA ILE A 85 1.30 -7.53 -18.13
C ILE A 85 1.57 -7.65 -19.63
N GLU A 86 0.59 -8.10 -20.41
CA GLU A 86 0.73 -8.28 -21.87
C GLU A 86 1.09 -6.97 -22.59
N HIS A 87 0.48 -5.86 -22.16
CA HIS A 87 0.67 -4.55 -22.79
C HIS A 87 1.77 -3.70 -22.16
N HIS A 88 2.54 -4.24 -21.21
CA HIS A 88 3.60 -3.51 -20.49
C HIS A 88 3.07 -2.23 -19.80
N GLU A 89 1.83 -2.29 -19.33
CA GLU A 89 1.16 -1.23 -18.59
C GLU A 89 1.30 -1.49 -17.07
N VAL A 90 1.20 -0.42 -16.27
CA VAL A 90 1.34 -0.49 -14.82
C VAL A 90 -0.01 -0.85 -14.19
N TYR A 91 -0.03 -1.92 -13.40
CA TYR A 91 -1.13 -2.26 -12.49
C TYR A 91 -0.67 -2.26 -11.02
N ARG A 92 -1.42 -1.59 -10.13
CA ARG A 92 -1.18 -1.59 -8.68
C ARG A 92 -2.50 -1.67 -7.92
N GLY A 93 -2.69 -2.74 -7.15
CA GLY A 93 -3.80 -2.90 -6.21
C GLY A 93 -3.34 -2.78 -4.75
N TYR A 94 -4.17 -2.18 -3.90
CA TYR A 94 -3.97 -2.15 -2.45
C TYR A 94 -5.33 -2.12 -1.74
N ILE A 95 -5.66 -3.22 -1.06
CA ILE A 95 -6.94 -3.44 -0.38
C ILE A 95 -8.11 -3.32 -1.36
N ASP A 96 -8.76 -2.17 -1.43
CA ASP A 96 -9.93 -1.86 -2.26
C ASP A 96 -9.65 -0.81 -3.33
N GLY A 97 -8.43 -0.26 -3.35
CA GLY A 97 -7.96 0.67 -4.37
C GLY A 97 -7.20 -0.02 -5.49
N ILE A 98 -7.41 0.44 -6.72
CA ILE A 98 -6.65 0.04 -7.90
C ILE A 98 -6.18 1.31 -8.63
N SER A 99 -4.92 1.31 -9.04
CA SER A 99 -4.35 2.29 -9.95
C SER A 99 -3.76 1.57 -11.15
N MET A 100 -4.08 2.05 -12.35
CA MET A 100 -3.53 1.51 -13.60
C MET A 100 -3.19 2.59 -14.61
N THR A 101 -2.26 2.30 -15.52
CA THR A 101 -2.02 3.11 -16.71
C THR A 101 -2.63 2.43 -17.91
N THR A 102 -2.94 3.19 -18.97
CA THR A 102 -3.31 2.56 -20.24
C THR A 102 -3.01 3.46 -21.43
N ASN A 103 -2.70 2.82 -22.56
CA ASN A 103 -2.50 3.44 -23.87
C ASN A 103 -3.78 3.47 -24.72
N LYS A 104 -4.88 2.90 -24.20
CA LYS A 104 -6.20 2.93 -24.86
C LYS A 104 -6.77 4.34 -24.92
N SER A 105 -7.59 4.59 -25.92
CA SER A 105 -8.42 5.79 -25.99
C SER A 105 -9.45 5.82 -24.85
N ILE A 106 -9.96 7.01 -24.53
CA ILE A 106 -10.98 7.18 -23.48
C ILE A 106 -12.23 6.34 -23.77
N ASP A 107 -12.62 6.21 -25.04
CA ASP A 107 -13.80 5.44 -25.44
C ASP A 107 -13.60 3.94 -25.20
N GLU A 108 -12.42 3.40 -25.56
CA GLU A 108 -12.07 2.01 -25.28
C GLU A 108 -12.02 1.72 -23.78
N ILE A 109 -11.47 2.64 -22.98
CA ILE A 109 -11.44 2.52 -21.51
C ILE A 109 -12.86 2.49 -20.95
N ASN A 110 -13.75 3.37 -21.42
CA ASN A 110 -15.13 3.40 -20.97
C ASN A 110 -15.86 2.08 -21.26
N VAL A 111 -15.61 1.47 -22.42
CA VAL A 111 -16.16 0.14 -22.75
C VAL A 111 -15.65 -0.93 -21.78
N GLU A 112 -14.35 -0.94 -21.49
CA GLU A 112 -13.77 -1.90 -20.53
C GLU A 112 -14.28 -1.68 -19.10
N LEU A 113 -14.44 -0.42 -18.67
CA LEU A 113 -15.01 -0.09 -17.36
C LEU A 113 -16.47 -0.55 -17.24
N GLU A 114 -17.27 -0.43 -18.30
CA GLU A 114 -18.65 -0.92 -18.29
C GLU A 114 -18.72 -2.46 -18.23
N LYS A 115 -17.80 -3.17 -18.90
CA LYS A 115 -17.66 -4.62 -18.74
C LYS A 115 -17.26 -4.97 -17.30
N ALA A 116 -16.27 -4.29 -16.75
CA ALA A 116 -15.76 -4.51 -15.40
C ALA A 116 -16.86 -4.31 -14.33
N LYS A 117 -17.67 -3.25 -14.45
CA LYS A 117 -18.82 -2.98 -13.55
C LYS A 117 -19.89 -4.08 -13.59
N ARG A 118 -20.02 -4.79 -14.71
CA ARG A 118 -21.02 -5.86 -14.89
C ARG A 118 -20.49 -7.25 -14.52
N LYS A 119 -19.17 -7.41 -14.38
CA LYS A 119 -18.51 -8.68 -14.07
C LYS A 119 -18.99 -9.27 -12.73
N ASP A 120 -19.25 -8.42 -11.75
CA ASP A 120 -19.78 -8.84 -10.45
C ASP A 120 -20.62 -7.73 -9.80
N ILE A 121 -21.90 -8.04 -9.56
CA ILE A 121 -22.85 -7.13 -8.91
C ILE A 121 -22.45 -6.71 -7.48
N ASN A 122 -21.55 -7.45 -6.84
CA ASN A 122 -21.06 -7.16 -5.49
C ASN A 122 -19.89 -6.17 -5.46
N ILE A 123 -19.30 -5.87 -6.63
CA ILE A 123 -18.18 -4.96 -6.78
C ILE A 123 -18.68 -3.68 -7.42
N LYS A 124 -18.58 -2.57 -6.69
CA LYS A 124 -18.89 -1.24 -7.19
C LYS A 124 -17.59 -0.55 -7.56
N ILE A 125 -17.50 -0.03 -8.79
CA ILE A 125 -16.32 0.66 -9.31
C ILE A 125 -16.67 2.13 -9.50
N GLU A 126 -15.84 3.00 -8.93
CA GLU A 126 -15.93 4.45 -9.09
C GLU A 126 -14.64 4.94 -9.77
N PRO A 127 -14.57 4.89 -11.11
CA PRO A 127 -13.34 5.17 -11.84
C PRO A 127 -13.06 6.68 -11.91
N THR A 128 -11.79 7.06 -11.81
CA THR A 128 -11.30 8.40 -12.14
C THR A 128 -10.25 8.27 -13.23
N ILE A 129 -10.50 8.86 -14.40
CA ILE A 129 -9.57 8.85 -15.54
C ILE A 129 -8.98 10.25 -15.67
N SER A 130 -7.66 10.36 -15.57
CA SER A 130 -6.96 11.64 -15.68
C SER A 130 -5.50 11.40 -16.03
N LYS A 131 -4.84 12.43 -16.57
CA LYS A 131 -3.38 12.45 -16.69
C LYS A 131 -2.69 12.53 -15.33
N SER A 132 -3.38 13.02 -14.30
CA SER A 132 -2.88 13.09 -12.93
C SER A 132 -3.92 12.55 -11.97
N VAL A 133 -3.53 11.55 -11.17
CA VAL A 133 -4.41 10.87 -10.21
C VAL A 133 -3.73 10.76 -8.85
N HIS A 134 -4.54 10.71 -7.80
CA HIS A 134 -4.06 10.45 -6.44
C HIS A 134 -4.37 8.99 -6.09
N TYR A 135 -3.36 8.27 -5.63
CA TYR A 135 -3.48 6.89 -5.19
C TYR A 135 -2.66 6.70 -3.90
N LEU A 136 -3.35 6.35 -2.81
CA LEU A 136 -2.78 6.37 -1.46
C LEU A 136 -2.21 7.77 -1.15
N ASP A 137 -0.96 7.84 -0.68
CA ASP A 137 -0.23 9.07 -0.38
C ASP A 137 0.60 9.59 -1.58
N ILE A 138 0.26 9.18 -2.81
CA ILE A 138 1.04 9.46 -4.02
C ILE A 138 0.17 10.17 -5.06
N THR A 139 0.70 11.22 -5.65
CA THR A 139 0.18 11.76 -6.92
C THR A 139 1.02 11.19 -8.05
N ILE A 140 0.34 10.61 -9.04
CA ILE A 140 0.94 10.01 -10.23
C ILE A 140 0.49 10.83 -11.42
N THR A 141 1.45 11.44 -12.13
CA THR A 141 1.19 12.25 -13.33
C THR A 141 1.89 11.63 -14.52
N ASN A 142 1.15 11.45 -15.62
CA ASN A 142 1.69 11.07 -16.91
C ASN A 142 2.18 12.32 -17.68
N GLU A 143 3.50 12.45 -17.79
CA GLU A 143 4.20 13.45 -18.58
C GLU A 143 4.64 12.83 -19.92
N ASN A 144 3.69 12.69 -20.86
CA ASN A 144 3.93 12.17 -22.22
C ASN A 144 4.60 10.79 -22.28
N GLY A 145 4.09 9.85 -21.48
CA GLY A 145 4.59 8.48 -21.38
C GLY A 145 5.58 8.25 -20.24
N GLN A 146 6.05 9.32 -19.59
CA GLN A 146 6.88 9.23 -18.39
C GLN A 146 6.03 9.48 -17.14
N LEU A 147 6.07 8.57 -16.18
CA LEU A 147 5.35 8.74 -14.92
C LEU A 147 6.19 9.58 -13.94
N ARG A 148 5.66 10.73 -13.55
CA ARG A 148 6.15 11.52 -12.44
C ARG A 148 5.34 11.21 -11.20
N THR A 149 6.03 10.97 -10.09
CA THR A 149 5.41 10.68 -8.80
C THR A 149 5.88 11.66 -7.74
N TYR A 150 4.97 12.07 -6.86
CA TYR A 150 5.27 12.94 -5.73
C TYR A 150 4.24 12.76 -4.61
N MET A 151 4.54 13.27 -3.43
CA MET A 151 3.69 13.08 -2.25
C MET A 151 2.32 13.75 -2.43
N PHE A 152 1.25 13.00 -2.24
CA PHE A 152 -0.09 13.56 -2.08
C PHE A 152 -0.38 13.81 -0.61
N HIS A 153 -0.95 14.97 -0.31
CA HIS A 153 -1.44 15.33 1.01
C HIS A 153 -2.88 15.79 0.89
N LYS A 154 -3.77 15.17 1.67
CA LYS A 154 -5.17 15.58 1.68
C LYS A 154 -5.26 17.05 2.13
N PRO A 155 -6.07 17.89 1.46
CA PRO A 155 -6.21 19.30 1.84
C PRO A 155 -6.67 19.50 3.29
N THR A 156 -7.38 18.52 3.85
CA THR A 156 -7.88 18.50 5.22
C THR A 156 -6.92 17.86 6.22
N ALA A 157 -5.77 17.34 5.79
CA ALA A 157 -4.80 16.75 6.69
C ALA A 157 -4.09 17.86 7.47
N GLU A 158 -4.30 17.87 8.78
CA GLU A 158 -3.48 18.68 9.67
C GLU A 158 -2.04 18.16 9.67
N PRO A 159 -1.03 19.04 9.76
CA PRO A 159 0.38 18.64 9.83
C PRO A 159 0.73 18.07 11.22
N TYR A 160 -0.20 17.34 11.85
CA TYR A 160 -0.01 16.76 13.15
C TYR A 160 0.93 15.55 13.05
N ILE A 161 2.02 15.61 13.79
CA ILE A 161 2.94 14.50 14.03
C ILE A 161 3.18 14.42 15.54
N LEU A 162 3.81 13.35 16.01
CA LEU A 162 4.09 13.19 17.43
C LEU A 162 4.79 14.44 18.02
N PRO A 163 4.16 15.19 18.96
CA PRO A 163 4.75 16.41 19.48
C PRO A 163 6.08 16.16 20.19
N TYR A 164 7.05 17.07 20.04
CA TYR A 164 8.39 16.88 20.59
C TYR A 164 8.43 16.82 22.14
N LYS A 165 7.43 17.42 22.79
CA LYS A 165 7.26 17.42 24.25
C LYS A 165 6.55 16.16 24.78
N SER A 166 6.06 15.29 23.91
CA SER A 166 5.45 14.03 24.35
C SER A 166 6.51 13.15 25.02
N ASP A 167 6.07 12.34 25.99
CA ASP A 167 6.96 11.46 26.77
C ASP A 167 7.28 10.16 26.01
N HIS A 168 7.82 10.31 24.80
CA HIS A 168 8.26 9.19 23.98
C HIS A 168 9.78 9.12 23.94
N PRO A 169 10.37 7.92 23.83
CA PRO A 169 11.80 7.77 23.68
C PRO A 169 12.37 8.59 22.53
N ARG A 170 13.54 9.21 22.74
CA ARG A 170 14.20 10.07 21.73
C ARG A 170 14.41 9.39 20.38
N HIS A 171 14.58 8.07 20.34
CA HIS A 171 14.72 7.35 19.09
C HIS A 171 13.46 7.40 18.22
N MET A 172 12.25 7.50 18.80
CA MET A 172 11.00 7.63 18.05
C MET A 172 10.96 8.96 17.29
N HIS A 173 11.26 10.07 17.96
CA HIS A 173 11.37 11.39 17.35
C HIS A 173 12.38 11.42 16.19
N ARG A 174 13.54 10.76 16.37
CA ARG A 174 14.55 10.64 15.30
C ARG A 174 14.03 9.81 14.12
N ASN A 175 13.32 8.73 14.39
CA ASN A 175 12.79 7.82 13.38
C ASN A 175 11.64 8.44 12.58
N ILE A 176 10.82 9.31 13.19
CA ILE A 176 9.77 10.04 12.48
C ILE A 176 10.37 10.89 11.35
N VAL A 177 11.41 11.68 11.66
CA VAL A 177 12.10 12.50 10.65
C VAL A 177 12.71 11.62 9.56
N TYR A 178 13.42 10.56 9.97
CA TYR A 178 14.07 9.65 9.02
C TYR A 178 13.06 8.96 8.09
N ALA A 179 11.96 8.44 8.63
CA ALA A 179 10.93 7.76 7.86
C ALA A 179 10.22 8.70 6.89
N ALA A 180 9.94 9.95 7.31
CA ALA A 180 9.34 10.96 6.44
C ALA A 180 10.25 11.29 5.24
N LEU A 181 11.54 11.53 5.50
CA LEU A 181 12.52 11.81 4.45
C LEU A 181 12.76 10.60 3.53
N LEU A 182 12.83 9.39 4.09
CA LEU A 182 12.98 8.16 3.32
C LEU A 182 11.78 7.95 2.38
N ARG A 183 10.57 8.18 2.89
CA ARG A 183 9.33 8.09 2.10
C ARG A 183 9.33 9.13 0.97
N ALA A 184 9.65 10.39 1.27
CA ALA A 184 9.74 11.46 0.28
C ALA A 184 10.77 11.12 -0.81
N ALA A 185 11.97 10.67 -0.42
CA ALA A 185 13.05 10.33 -1.35
C ALA A 185 12.73 9.12 -2.23
N ARG A 186 11.87 8.20 -1.78
CA ARG A 186 11.43 7.04 -2.58
C ARG A 186 10.28 7.36 -3.53
N ILE A 187 9.40 8.27 -3.15
CA ILE A 187 8.18 8.58 -3.91
C ILE A 187 8.41 9.72 -4.91
N CYS A 188 9.13 10.77 -4.53
CA CYS A 188 9.35 11.92 -5.41
C CYS A 188 10.33 11.53 -6.54
N SER A 189 9.87 11.52 -7.79
CA SER A 189 10.75 11.18 -8.92
C SER A 189 11.66 12.34 -9.33
N HIS A 190 11.30 13.59 -9.02
CA HIS A 190 12.08 14.79 -9.31
C HIS A 190 12.58 15.48 -8.05
N VAL A 191 13.75 16.12 -8.16
CA VAL A 191 14.41 16.82 -7.05
C VAL A 191 13.58 17.99 -6.51
N ASN A 192 12.84 18.69 -7.37
CA ASN A 192 12.00 19.82 -6.96
C ASN A 192 10.82 19.37 -6.07
N ASP A 193 10.23 18.21 -6.38
CA ASP A 193 9.15 17.63 -5.58
C ASP A 193 9.69 17.16 -4.23
N PHE A 194 10.87 16.55 -4.22
CA PHE A 194 11.55 16.16 -2.99
C PHE A 194 11.91 17.36 -2.10
N ASN A 195 12.46 18.43 -2.69
CA ASN A 195 12.79 19.66 -1.96
C ASN A 195 11.53 20.31 -1.38
N SER A 196 10.44 20.36 -2.15
CA SER A 196 9.15 20.89 -1.68
C SER A 196 8.60 20.06 -0.51
N GLU A 197 8.74 18.74 -0.56
CA GLU A 197 8.34 17.85 0.53
C GLU A 197 9.26 18.00 1.76
N CYS A 198 10.56 18.21 1.57
CA CYS A 198 11.49 18.51 2.67
C CYS A 198 11.09 19.76 3.44
N VAL A 199 10.71 20.83 2.73
CA VAL A 199 10.19 22.07 3.34
C VAL A 199 8.91 21.79 4.12
N ARG A 200 7.98 21.00 3.56
CA ARG A 200 6.75 20.62 4.27
C ARG A 200 7.03 19.81 5.54
N ILE A 201 7.98 18.87 5.48
CA ILE A 201 8.39 18.05 6.65
C ILE A 201 9.00 18.96 7.73
N ASP A 202 9.89 19.88 7.36
CA ASP A 202 10.49 20.85 8.29
C ASP A 202 9.43 21.72 8.97
N LEU A 203 8.51 22.30 8.19
CA LEU A 203 7.39 23.08 8.72
C LEU A 203 6.51 22.26 9.67
N SER A 204 6.20 21.01 9.32
CA SER A 204 5.42 20.13 10.18
C SER A 204 6.14 19.84 11.50
N LEU A 205 7.45 19.61 11.47
CA LEU A 205 8.26 19.42 12.68
C LEU A 205 8.28 20.66 13.57
N LEU A 206 8.47 21.85 12.98
CA LEU A 206 8.44 23.12 13.71
C LEU A 206 7.08 23.36 14.38
N LEU A 207 5.98 23.13 13.67
CA LEU A 207 4.61 23.26 14.20
C LEU A 207 4.33 22.30 15.36
N ASN A 208 5.01 21.16 15.41
CA ASN A 208 4.89 20.17 16.49
C ASN A 208 5.99 20.32 17.57
N GLY A 209 6.67 21.47 17.60
CA GLY A 209 7.58 21.88 18.67
C GLY A 209 8.97 21.24 18.63
N TYR A 210 9.41 20.70 17.49
CA TYR A 210 10.76 20.16 17.35
C TYR A 210 11.78 21.31 17.29
N PRO A 211 12.89 21.26 18.07
CA PRO A 211 13.90 22.30 18.05
C PRO A 211 14.59 22.38 16.68
N PRO A 212 14.85 23.58 16.12
CA PRO A 212 15.49 23.72 14.80
C PRO A 212 16.82 22.95 14.69
N HIS A 213 17.67 23.02 15.72
CA HIS A 213 18.93 22.27 15.75
C HIS A 213 18.72 20.75 15.66
N PHE A 214 17.68 20.21 16.30
CA PHE A 214 17.35 18.79 16.21
C PHE A 214 16.92 18.43 14.78
N ILE A 215 16.09 19.27 14.14
CA ILE A 215 15.63 19.05 12.78
C ILE A 215 16.82 19.03 11.82
N THR A 216 17.65 20.07 11.83
CA THR A 216 18.88 20.14 11.01
C THR A 216 19.77 18.92 11.24
N GLN A 217 19.98 18.51 12.50
CA GLN A 217 20.76 17.33 12.83
C GLN A 217 20.17 16.04 12.22
N GLN A 218 18.85 15.86 12.26
CA GLN A 218 18.20 14.65 11.72
C GLN A 218 18.16 14.64 10.18
N PHE A 219 17.97 15.79 9.54
CA PHE A 219 18.09 15.90 8.08
C PHE A 219 19.51 15.54 7.64
N ASN A 220 20.52 16.09 8.31
CA ASN A 220 21.93 15.78 8.05
C ASN A 220 22.21 14.28 8.23
N ARG A 221 21.68 13.70 9.31
CA ARG A 221 21.81 12.26 9.56
C ARG A 221 21.19 11.42 8.45
N PHE A 222 20.02 11.80 7.92
CA PHE A 222 19.39 11.08 6.81
C PHE A 222 20.29 11.04 5.56
N PHE A 223 20.84 12.17 5.13
CA PHE A 223 21.72 12.23 3.96
C PHE A 223 23.06 11.52 4.20
N TYR A 224 23.64 11.66 5.39
CA TYR A 224 24.87 10.96 5.74
C TYR A 224 24.73 9.43 5.67
N LEU A 225 23.62 8.90 6.23
CA LEU A 225 23.35 7.47 6.24
C LEU A 225 23.08 6.89 4.86
N ASN A 226 22.37 7.64 4.00
CA ASN A 226 21.91 7.13 2.71
C ASN A 226 22.80 7.50 1.52
N ASN A 227 23.78 8.39 1.69
CA ASN A 227 24.60 8.83 0.55
C ASN A 227 26.07 9.16 0.85
N ARG A 228 26.61 9.00 2.07
CA ARG A 228 28.02 9.36 2.42
C ARG A 228 28.46 10.77 1.94
N LEU A 229 27.52 11.67 1.66
CA LEU A 229 27.79 13.03 1.18
C LEU A 229 27.75 14.01 2.35
N SER A 230 28.72 14.92 2.42
CA SER A 230 28.71 16.08 3.31
C SER A 230 27.73 17.14 2.80
N ILE A 231 26.80 17.58 3.65
CA ILE A 231 25.59 18.39 3.40
C ILE A 231 25.79 19.80 2.79
N LEU A 232 27.01 20.29 2.58
CA LEU A 232 27.22 21.70 2.22
C LEU A 232 26.83 22.09 0.78
N GLN A 233 26.26 21.21 -0.03
CA GLN A 233 25.79 21.52 -1.38
C GLN A 233 24.29 21.29 -1.47
N GLN A 234 23.58 22.28 -2.04
CA GLN A 234 22.20 22.10 -2.52
C GLN A 234 22.10 20.75 -3.25
N ILE A 235 21.09 19.96 -2.89
CA ILE A 235 20.81 18.72 -3.60
C ILE A 235 20.45 19.10 -5.03
N ASN A 236 21.40 18.92 -5.93
CA ASN A 236 21.17 19.06 -7.35
C ASN A 236 20.55 17.77 -7.90
N GLU A 237 20.07 17.86 -9.13
CA GLU A 237 19.39 16.76 -9.80
C GLU A 237 20.24 15.49 -9.88
N GLN A 238 21.54 15.61 -10.18
CA GLN A 238 22.43 14.45 -10.30
C GLN A 238 22.62 13.72 -8.96
N VAL A 239 22.81 14.46 -7.87
CA VAL A 239 22.96 13.90 -6.52
C VAL A 239 21.65 13.24 -6.08
N TYR A 240 20.51 13.90 -6.34
CA TYR A 240 19.20 13.35 -6.01
C TYR A 240 18.91 12.07 -6.78
N SER A 241 19.15 12.03 -8.08
CA SER A 241 18.88 10.85 -8.91
C SER A 241 19.62 9.61 -8.41
N ARG A 242 20.88 9.78 -7.93
CA ARG A 242 21.62 8.69 -7.29
C ARG A 242 20.99 8.25 -5.98
N LEU A 243 20.62 9.20 -5.11
CA LEU A 243 19.94 8.91 -3.84
C LEU A 243 18.63 8.16 -4.08
N HIS A 244 17.78 8.71 -4.94
CA HIS A 244 16.48 8.18 -5.29
C HIS A 244 16.61 6.75 -5.83
N HIS A 245 17.48 6.54 -6.83
CA HIS A 245 17.74 5.22 -7.40
C HIS A 245 18.21 4.22 -6.33
N ASN A 246 19.18 4.58 -5.49
CA ASN A 246 19.68 3.70 -4.43
C ASN A 246 18.60 3.31 -3.42
N LEU A 247 17.76 4.26 -3.02
CA LEU A 247 16.71 4.04 -2.03
C LEU A 247 15.51 3.28 -2.61
N LEU A 248 15.22 3.44 -3.89
CA LEU A 248 14.11 2.79 -4.59
C LEU A 248 14.30 1.26 -4.60
N TYR A 249 15.51 0.79 -4.87
CA TYR A 249 15.83 -0.64 -4.92
C TYR A 249 16.29 -1.22 -3.59
N GLN A 250 16.33 -0.42 -2.52
CA GLN A 250 16.69 -0.92 -1.21
C GLN A 250 15.49 -1.66 -0.58
N PRO A 251 15.58 -2.97 -0.33
CA PRO A 251 14.46 -3.71 0.23
C PRO A 251 14.18 -3.25 1.67
N THR A 252 12.91 -3.02 1.95
CA THR A 252 12.37 -2.77 3.29
C THR A 252 12.62 -3.97 4.19
N LEU A 253 12.55 -3.76 5.52
CA LEU A 253 12.64 -4.87 6.47
C LEU A 253 11.57 -5.94 6.18
N ARG A 254 10.36 -5.53 5.79
CA ARG A 254 9.27 -6.45 5.46
C ARG A 254 9.60 -7.26 4.22
N GLU A 255 10.09 -6.62 3.15
CA GLU A 255 10.51 -7.33 1.93
C GLU A 255 11.65 -8.29 2.21
N LYS A 256 12.65 -7.90 3.01
CA LYS A 256 13.72 -8.81 3.43
C LYS A 256 13.19 -10.02 4.19
N LYS A 257 12.28 -9.80 5.14
CA LYS A 257 11.66 -10.90 5.89
C LYS A 257 10.78 -11.79 4.99
N PHE A 258 10.08 -11.19 4.03
CA PHE A 258 9.27 -11.93 3.06
C PHE A 258 10.15 -12.75 2.11
N GLN A 259 11.25 -12.19 1.60
CA GLN A 259 12.24 -12.92 0.82
C GLN A 259 12.82 -14.09 1.63
N ALA A 260 13.21 -13.85 2.88
CA ALA A 260 13.68 -14.92 3.77
C ALA A 260 12.60 -15.98 4.05
N MET A 261 11.32 -15.62 4.13
CA MET A 261 10.21 -16.57 4.23
C MET A 261 10.03 -17.37 2.94
N MET A 262 10.16 -16.74 1.77
CA MET A 262 10.06 -17.43 0.48
C MET A 262 11.20 -18.43 0.26
N GLU A 263 12.38 -18.16 0.83
CA GLU A 263 13.54 -19.07 0.78
C GLU A 263 13.39 -20.29 1.71
N ASP A 264 12.86 -20.12 2.93
CA ASP A 264 12.64 -21.22 3.88
C ASP A 264 11.37 -20.99 4.73
N PRO A 265 10.18 -21.24 4.17
CA PRO A 265 8.91 -20.89 4.82
C PRO A 265 8.63 -21.68 6.11
N ILE A 266 9.38 -22.75 6.35
CA ILE A 266 9.29 -23.57 7.56
C ILE A 266 10.11 -22.95 8.69
N LYS A 267 11.31 -22.42 8.42
CA LYS A 267 12.17 -21.78 9.45
C LYS A 267 11.82 -20.33 9.73
N THR A 268 11.31 -19.60 8.75
CA THR A 268 11.01 -18.16 8.85
C THR A 268 9.55 -17.87 8.52
N PRO A 269 8.58 -18.43 9.30
CA PRO A 269 7.18 -18.14 9.07
C PRO A 269 6.91 -16.65 9.30
N LEU A 270 6.38 -15.96 8.28
CA LEU A 270 5.86 -14.61 8.43
C LEU A 270 4.35 -14.70 8.68
N VAL A 271 3.91 -14.27 9.86
CA VAL A 271 2.49 -13.96 10.06
C VAL A 271 2.25 -12.63 9.36
N LEU A 272 1.55 -12.68 8.22
CA LEU A 272 1.16 -11.49 7.45
C LEU A 272 0.08 -10.68 8.16
#